data_AF-A0A7S3LD93-F1
#
_entry.id   AF-A0A7S3LD93-F1
#
_cell.length_a   1.000
_cell.length_b   1.000
_cell.length_c   1.000
_cell.angle_alpha   90.00
_cell.angle_beta   90.00
_cell.angle_gamma   90.00
#
_symmetry.space_group_name_H-M   'P 1'
#
loop_
_entity.id
_entity.type
_entity.pdbx_description
1 polymer ?
#
loop_
_entity_poly.entity_id
_entity_poly.type
_entity_poly.pdbx_seq_one_letter_code
_entity_poly.pdbx_strand_id
1 'polypeptide(L)'
;MTKESDSPPRRSRQSDPREETPSNLDIDLEHNGSSGRLPPTPPPRSVSFKKNKSKDFESPGIKTVGTEDTTLTINHVQSTKRSGGGMALGRPIMGLIGLFVLFSLGAGVWGFLRIPGLYKQIKELEHQVDRLEGQVDRLEGEVNRFENLNQQLNATVVELEGINQDLNTTANRLEAQVDELEIINDELSLENERFRQLNDELKESTDELALEVGKLEENVGDLTARNAELRNLTIVLQGETDRLGDQVDSLNTTAASLAQENERLQSLNSNLATIVGFLNETNGEITETLEGVTEFLADQIVGNRQLLLANLENSFSSQINNWDCAFRDTFRGESFILDEDSPIGINNVGEVLAHVEDRILSEFCANRIDFENYLEGRYGLSGMTANQLYQGVAIYTNDVLNYYFPDPGRPGLTPDDWAEAGYDCVNVPDFSFGSSV
;
A
#
# COMPACT_ATOMS: atom_id res chain seq x y z
N MET A 1 7.48 60.16 -5.91
CA MET A 1 6.76 59.54 -7.05
C MET A 1 5.90 58.42 -6.49
N THR A 2 4.64 58.48 -6.88
CA THR A 2 3.42 57.97 -6.24
C THR A 2 3.09 56.49 -6.47
N LYS A 3 2.14 56.00 -5.65
CA LYS A 3 1.29 54.78 -5.72
C LYS A 3 1.78 53.66 -4.79
N GLU A 4 1.23 53.43 -3.60
CA GLU A 4 -0.17 53.45 -3.10
C GLU A 4 -1.07 52.47 -3.85
N SER A 5 -1.33 51.31 -3.23
CA SER A 5 -2.51 50.49 -3.47
C SER A 5 -2.81 49.66 -2.21
N ASP A 6 -3.87 50.08 -1.53
CA ASP A 6 -4.59 49.37 -0.48
C ASP A 6 -5.18 48.03 -0.95
N SER A 7 -5.26 47.06 -0.03
CA SER A 7 -6.33 46.07 -0.02
C SER A 7 -6.56 45.49 1.40
N PRO A 8 -7.82 45.16 1.78
CA PRO A 8 -8.30 45.13 3.17
C PRO A 8 -8.31 43.73 3.82
N PRO A 9 -8.60 43.60 5.14
CA PRO A 9 -8.24 42.43 5.94
C PRO A 9 -9.28 41.31 5.87
N ARG A 10 -8.81 40.06 5.85
CA ARG A 10 -9.64 38.85 5.99
C ARG A 10 -9.86 38.51 7.47
N ARG A 11 -11.16 38.40 7.80
CA ARG A 11 -11.78 37.91 9.04
C ARG A 11 -11.05 36.72 9.68
N SER A 12 -10.71 36.92 10.95
CA SER A 12 -10.51 35.88 11.96
C SER A 12 -11.84 35.16 12.22
N ARG A 13 -11.86 33.84 12.00
CA ARG A 13 -12.93 32.96 12.49
C ARG A 13 -12.43 32.35 13.79
N GLN A 14 -13.03 32.82 14.87
CA GLN A 14 -12.87 32.36 16.24
C GLN A 14 -13.71 31.08 16.37
N SER A 15 -13.06 29.96 16.65
CA SER A 15 -13.69 28.69 16.99
C SER A 15 -13.57 28.49 18.49
N ASP A 16 -14.72 28.59 19.17
CA ASP A 16 -14.88 28.25 20.58
C ASP A 16 -14.71 26.73 20.81
N PRO A 17 -14.13 26.32 21.94
CA PRO A 17 -14.06 24.93 22.38
C PRO A 17 -15.35 24.54 23.11
N ARG A 18 -15.95 23.40 22.72
CA ARG A 18 -17.01 22.77 23.52
C ARG A 18 -16.39 21.88 24.58
N GLU A 19 -16.77 22.17 25.82
CA GLU A 19 -16.58 21.37 27.02
C GLU A 19 -17.04 19.92 26.82
N GLU A 20 -16.15 18.99 27.15
CA GLU A 20 -16.52 17.63 27.55
C GLU A 20 -16.87 17.64 29.05
N THR A 21 -18.06 17.14 29.38
CA THR A 21 -18.37 16.66 30.74
C THR A 21 -18.65 15.16 30.66
N PRO A 22 -18.06 14.33 31.55
CA PRO A 22 -18.29 12.91 31.58
C PRO A 22 -19.48 12.59 32.47
N SER A 23 -20.50 11.94 31.91
CA SER A 23 -21.57 11.33 32.69
C SER A 23 -21.31 9.83 32.78
N ASN A 24 -20.86 9.42 33.96
CA ASN A 24 -21.01 8.07 34.49
C ASN A 24 -22.45 7.59 34.30
N LEU A 25 -22.62 6.39 33.74
CA LEU A 25 -23.84 5.60 33.93
C LEU A 25 -23.45 4.13 34.07
N ASP A 26 -23.26 3.72 35.32
CA ASP A 26 -23.40 2.34 35.77
C ASP A 26 -24.84 1.88 35.51
N ILE A 27 -25.01 0.84 34.69
CA ILE A 27 -26.17 -0.04 34.75
C ILE A 27 -25.65 -1.47 34.57
N ASP A 28 -25.42 -2.13 35.71
CA ASP A 28 -25.58 -3.57 35.84
C ASP A 28 -27.05 -3.93 35.58
N LEU A 29 -27.32 -4.98 34.78
CA LEU A 29 -28.19 -6.12 35.14
C LEU A 29 -28.54 -7.02 33.93
N GLU A 30 -28.41 -8.32 34.21
CA GLU A 30 -29.17 -9.46 33.68
C GLU A 30 -28.82 -10.00 32.28
N HIS A 31 -28.11 -11.14 32.19
CA HIS A 31 -28.67 -12.50 32.26
C HIS A 31 -29.93 -12.69 31.41
N ASN A 32 -29.74 -13.11 30.14
CA ASN A 32 -30.69 -14.05 29.54
C ASN A 32 -30.02 -14.92 28.49
N GLY A 33 -29.92 -16.21 28.81
CA GLY A 33 -29.59 -17.24 27.84
C GLY A 33 -30.73 -17.41 26.85
N SER A 34 -30.41 -17.51 25.57
CA SER A 34 -31.34 -18.02 24.57
C SER A 34 -30.63 -18.98 23.65
N SER A 35 -30.92 -20.27 23.88
CA SER A 35 -30.66 -21.37 22.96
C SER A 35 -31.39 -21.12 21.64
N GLY A 36 -30.66 -20.66 20.62
CA GLY A 36 -31.09 -20.68 19.22
C GLY A 36 -30.72 -22.01 18.58
N ARG A 37 -31.70 -22.91 18.46
CA ARG A 37 -31.59 -24.21 17.78
C ARG A 37 -31.20 -24.02 16.31
N LEU A 38 -30.17 -24.75 15.89
CA LEU A 38 -29.84 -25.02 14.50
C LEU A 38 -30.99 -25.77 13.79
N PRO A 39 -31.33 -25.45 12.54
CA PRO A 39 -32.24 -26.26 11.73
C PRO A 39 -31.59 -27.61 11.36
N PRO A 40 -32.38 -28.68 11.21
CA PRO A 40 -31.86 -30.02 10.96
C PRO A 40 -31.23 -30.13 9.56
N THR A 41 -29.99 -30.63 9.54
CA THR A 41 -29.29 -31.08 8.34
C THR A 41 -30.03 -32.26 7.68
N PRO A 42 -30.15 -32.30 6.34
CA PRO A 42 -30.68 -33.46 5.63
C PRO A 42 -29.69 -34.64 5.67
N PRO A 43 -30.17 -35.90 5.66
CA PRO A 43 -29.32 -37.07 5.80
C PRO A 43 -28.40 -37.27 4.59
N PRO A 44 -27.20 -37.87 4.79
CA PRO A 44 -26.27 -38.11 3.70
C PRO A 44 -26.78 -39.23 2.79
N ARG A 45 -27.06 -38.92 1.53
CA ARG A 45 -27.19 -39.94 0.48
C ARG A 45 -25.81 -40.54 0.23
N SER A 46 -25.59 -41.73 0.79
CA SER A 46 -24.52 -42.63 0.40
C SER A 46 -24.73 -43.09 -1.04
N VAL A 47 -24.09 -42.43 -2.00
CA VAL A 47 -23.94 -43.00 -3.35
C VAL A 47 -22.59 -43.69 -3.39
N SER A 48 -22.64 -45.00 -3.22
CA SER A 48 -21.54 -45.92 -3.42
C SER A 48 -21.02 -45.84 -4.86
N PHE A 49 -19.77 -45.40 -5.00
CA PHE A 49 -18.94 -45.65 -6.18
C PHE A 49 -18.82 -47.17 -6.40
N LYS A 50 -19.47 -47.69 -7.45
CA LYS A 50 -19.03 -48.93 -8.10
C LYS A 50 -18.29 -48.55 -9.37
N LYS A 51 -16.95 -48.62 -9.29
CA LYS A 51 -16.07 -48.77 -10.45
C LYS A 51 -16.49 -50.03 -11.21
N ASN A 52 -17.06 -49.87 -12.40
CA ASN A 52 -17.11 -50.95 -13.37
C ASN A 52 -16.10 -50.68 -14.48
N LYS A 53 -15.15 -51.60 -14.53
CA LYS A 53 -14.14 -51.86 -15.56
C LYS A 53 -14.68 -51.60 -16.96
N SER A 54 -13.94 -50.74 -17.68
CA SER A 54 -13.79 -50.84 -19.13
C SER A 54 -13.48 -52.29 -19.51
N LYS A 55 -14.31 -52.85 -20.38
CA LYS A 55 -13.98 -54.02 -21.18
C LYS A 55 -14.42 -53.70 -22.60
N ASP A 56 -13.42 -53.70 -23.46
CA ASP A 56 -13.47 -53.60 -24.90
C ASP A 56 -14.59 -54.49 -25.46
N PHE A 57 -15.45 -53.91 -26.28
CA PHE A 57 -16.29 -54.69 -27.18
C PHE A 57 -15.91 -54.30 -28.60
N GLU A 58 -15.13 -55.20 -29.20
CA GLU A 58 -14.75 -55.21 -30.59
C GLU A 58 -15.99 -55.15 -31.49
N SER A 59 -15.88 -54.28 -32.49
CA SER A 59 -16.73 -54.21 -33.66
C SER A 59 -16.43 -55.39 -34.59
N PRO A 60 -17.42 -56.19 -35.02
CA PRO A 60 -17.27 -57.02 -36.20
C PRO A 60 -17.76 -56.24 -37.42
N GLY A 61 -16.80 -55.86 -38.26
CA GLY A 61 -17.07 -55.30 -39.58
C GLY A 61 -17.91 -56.25 -40.42
N ILE A 62 -19.00 -55.72 -40.99
CA ILE A 62 -19.77 -56.39 -42.03
C ILE A 62 -19.37 -55.78 -43.37
N LYS A 63 -18.87 -56.69 -44.20
CA LYS A 63 -18.36 -56.46 -45.55
C LYS A 63 -19.50 -56.09 -46.49
N THR A 64 -19.17 -55.15 -47.37
CA THR A 64 -19.83 -54.83 -48.63
C THR A 64 -20.09 -56.08 -49.47
N VAL A 65 -21.33 -56.30 -49.88
CA VAL A 65 -21.71 -57.14 -51.02
C VAL A 65 -22.75 -56.37 -51.82
N GLY A 66 -22.46 -56.14 -53.10
CA GLY A 66 -23.33 -55.44 -54.04
C GLY A 66 -24.38 -56.35 -54.66
N THR A 67 -24.89 -55.90 -55.82
CA THR A 67 -25.97 -56.48 -56.66
C THR A 67 -27.37 -56.16 -56.12
N GLU A 68 -28.35 -55.71 -56.89
CA GLU A 68 -28.50 -55.57 -58.33
C GLU A 68 -29.64 -54.58 -58.60
N ASP A 69 -29.44 -53.70 -59.58
CA ASP A 69 -30.48 -52.87 -60.19
C ASP A 69 -31.53 -53.77 -60.86
N THR A 70 -32.81 -53.60 -60.54
CA THR A 70 -33.89 -54.10 -61.41
C THR A 70 -34.93 -53.01 -61.63
N THR A 71 -34.66 -52.21 -62.66
CA THR A 71 -35.61 -51.36 -63.34
C THR A 71 -36.63 -52.24 -64.08
N LEU A 72 -37.91 -52.18 -63.69
CA LEU A 72 -39.00 -52.75 -64.48
C LEU A 72 -39.95 -51.64 -64.94
N THR A 73 -39.82 -51.36 -66.23
CA THR A 73 -40.60 -50.47 -67.08
C THR A 73 -42.02 -51.02 -67.28
N ILE A 74 -43.03 -50.24 -66.88
CA ILE A 74 -44.43 -50.50 -67.22
C ILE A 74 -44.65 -50.02 -68.66
N ASN A 75 -44.64 -50.96 -69.61
CA ASN A 75 -45.00 -50.71 -70.99
C ASN A 75 -46.51 -50.85 -71.21
N HIS A 76 -47.08 -49.75 -71.68
CA HIS A 76 -48.36 -49.63 -72.35
C HIS A 76 -48.42 -50.55 -73.60
N VAL A 77 -49.41 -51.45 -73.67
CA VAL A 77 -49.75 -52.18 -74.90
C VAL A 77 -51.26 -52.11 -75.16
N GLN A 78 -51.61 -51.39 -76.23
CA GLN A 78 -52.86 -51.51 -76.94
C GLN A 78 -52.91 -52.84 -77.71
N SER A 79 -54.06 -53.52 -77.70
CA SER A 79 -54.42 -54.57 -78.66
C SER A 79 -55.93 -54.50 -78.90
N THR A 80 -56.44 -53.94 -80.01
CA THR A 80 -56.50 -54.39 -81.42
C THR A 80 -57.55 -55.47 -81.73
N LYS A 81 -58.59 -55.01 -82.44
CA LYS A 81 -59.44 -55.74 -83.39
C LYS A 81 -58.65 -56.74 -84.26
N ARG A 82 -59.20 -57.95 -84.41
CA ARG A 82 -59.12 -58.85 -85.59
C ARG A 82 -60.27 -59.85 -85.44
N SER A 83 -61.26 -60.00 -86.34
CA SER A 83 -61.27 -60.16 -87.81
C SER A 83 -60.55 -61.43 -88.30
N GLY A 84 -61.35 -62.32 -88.90
CA GLY A 84 -60.96 -63.50 -89.68
C GLY A 84 -60.72 -64.75 -88.84
N GLY A 85 -61.28 -65.92 -89.12
CA GLY A 85 -61.98 -66.40 -90.31
C GLY A 85 -61.72 -67.89 -90.45
N GLY A 86 -62.74 -68.65 -90.84
CA GLY A 86 -62.61 -69.90 -91.60
C GLY A 86 -62.12 -71.15 -90.87
N MET A 87 -62.99 -72.15 -90.74
CA MET A 87 -62.93 -73.46 -91.42
C MET A 87 -64.14 -74.27 -90.90
N ALA A 88 -65.15 -74.55 -91.73
CA ALA A 88 -65.19 -75.56 -92.79
C ALA A 88 -65.22 -77.00 -92.25
N LEU A 89 -66.11 -77.81 -92.85
CA LEU A 89 -66.26 -79.28 -92.77
C LEU A 89 -67.11 -79.78 -91.59
N GLY A 90 -68.26 -80.45 -91.75
CA GLY A 90 -68.92 -80.94 -92.95
C GLY A 90 -70.37 -81.36 -92.67
N ARG A 91 -71.24 -81.11 -93.66
CA ARG A 91 -72.37 -82.01 -93.99
C ARG A 91 -71.79 -83.17 -94.86
N PRO A 92 -72.51 -84.21 -95.33
CA PRO A 92 -73.95 -84.52 -95.32
C PRO A 92 -74.25 -86.01 -95.06
N ILE A 93 -75.45 -86.49 -95.44
CA ILE A 93 -75.88 -87.83 -95.94
C ILE A 93 -77.28 -88.12 -95.37
N MET A 94 -78.36 -87.91 -96.14
CA MET A 94 -78.99 -88.90 -97.05
C MET A 94 -79.55 -90.10 -96.27
N GLY A 95 -80.79 -90.54 -96.40
CA GLY A 95 -81.77 -90.39 -97.47
C GLY A 95 -82.56 -91.70 -97.59
N LEU A 96 -83.73 -91.62 -98.24
CA LEU A 96 -84.55 -92.71 -98.80
C LEU A 96 -85.27 -93.60 -97.77
N ILE A 97 -86.59 -93.77 -97.81
CA ILE A 97 -87.46 -94.32 -98.88
C ILE A 97 -88.86 -93.67 -98.69
N GLY A 98 -89.66 -93.19 -99.64
CA GLY A 98 -89.80 -93.50 -101.07
C GLY A 98 -91.07 -94.35 -101.34
N LEU A 99 -91.99 -93.84 -102.18
CA LEU A 99 -93.10 -94.54 -102.89
C LEU A 99 -94.40 -94.82 -102.08
N PHE A 100 -95.65 -94.68 -102.56
CA PHE A 100 -96.35 -94.52 -103.87
C PHE A 100 -97.63 -93.69 -103.55
N VAL A 101 -98.08 -92.64 -104.24
CA VAL A 101 -98.64 -92.55 -105.61
C VAL A 101 -99.96 -93.33 -105.81
N LEU A 102 -101.02 -92.56 -106.14
CA LEU A 102 -102.25 -92.85 -106.92
C LEU A 102 -103.62 -93.10 -106.23
N PHE A 103 -104.65 -92.59 -106.94
CA PHE A 103 -106.12 -92.68 -106.78
C PHE A 103 -106.78 -91.73 -105.76
N SER A 104 -107.23 -90.51 -106.07
CA SER A 104 -108.17 -90.04 -107.11
C SER A 104 -109.43 -90.89 -107.30
N LEU A 105 -110.59 -90.29 -107.00
CA LEU A 105 -111.89 -90.47 -107.66
C LEU A 105 -112.47 -91.89 -107.71
N GLY A 106 -113.59 -92.11 -107.02
CA GLY A 106 -114.40 -93.31 -107.24
C GLY A 106 -115.56 -93.43 -106.27
N ALA A 107 -116.66 -92.76 -106.60
CA ALA A 107 -117.94 -93.07 -106.01
C ALA A 107 -118.36 -94.52 -106.32
N GLY A 108 -118.93 -95.18 -105.32
CA GLY A 108 -119.93 -96.21 -105.52
C GLY A 108 -119.44 -97.65 -105.74
N VAL A 109 -120.26 -98.55 -105.20
CA VAL A 109 -120.44 -99.96 -105.58
C VAL A 109 -119.63 -101.00 -104.76
N TRP A 110 -120.38 -101.61 -103.83
CA TRP A 110 -120.40 -103.04 -103.45
C TRP A 110 -119.07 -103.71 -103.02
N GLY A 111 -118.99 -104.32 -101.85
CA GLY A 111 -119.90 -105.38 -101.45
C GLY A 111 -119.58 -106.74 -102.09
N PHE A 112 -118.32 -107.06 -102.45
CA PHE A 112 -117.89 -108.45 -102.69
C PHE A 112 -116.36 -108.55 -102.83
N LEU A 113 -115.63 -108.94 -101.76
CA LEU A 113 -114.39 -109.75 -101.77
C LEU A 113 -113.65 -109.60 -100.41
N ARG A 114 -113.87 -110.59 -99.56
CA ARG A 114 -113.16 -110.83 -98.30
C ARG A 114 -111.77 -111.37 -98.68
N ILE A 115 -110.72 -110.54 -98.59
CA ILE A 115 -109.32 -110.96 -98.81
C ILE A 115 -108.66 -111.29 -97.47
N PRO A 116 -108.47 -112.58 -97.11
CA PRO A 116 -107.78 -112.98 -95.90
C PRO A 116 -106.26 -112.85 -96.11
N GLY A 117 -105.71 -111.68 -95.77
CA GLY A 117 -104.26 -111.44 -95.83
C GLY A 117 -103.86 -110.04 -95.40
N LEU A 118 -104.69 -109.04 -95.71
CA LEU A 118 -104.52 -107.64 -95.30
C LEU A 118 -104.66 -107.43 -93.79
N TYR A 119 -105.47 -108.25 -93.10
CA TYR A 119 -105.58 -108.19 -91.64
C TYR A 119 -104.24 -108.44 -90.94
N LYS A 120 -103.38 -109.30 -91.51
CA LYS A 120 -102.06 -109.58 -90.94
C LYS A 120 -101.09 -108.42 -91.15
N GLN A 121 -101.16 -107.74 -92.31
CA GLN A 121 -100.35 -106.55 -92.58
C GLN A 121 -100.83 -105.33 -91.78
N ILE A 122 -102.15 -105.15 -91.61
CA ILE A 122 -102.73 -104.10 -90.75
C ILE A 122 -102.29 -104.32 -89.31
N LYS A 123 -102.35 -105.55 -88.80
CA LYS A 123 -101.93 -105.86 -87.42
C LYS A 123 -100.42 -105.72 -87.21
N GLU A 124 -99.61 -105.99 -88.23
CA GLU A 124 -98.17 -105.75 -88.19
C GLU A 124 -97.84 -104.24 -88.25
N LEU A 125 -98.58 -103.48 -89.06
CA LEU A 125 -98.47 -102.01 -89.09
C LEU A 125 -98.92 -101.40 -87.77
N GLU A 126 -100.01 -101.89 -87.18
CA GLU A 126 -100.52 -101.51 -85.86
C GLU A 126 -99.46 -101.77 -84.79
N HIS A 127 -98.84 -102.96 -84.79
CA HIS A 127 -97.70 -103.24 -83.90
C HIS A 127 -96.48 -102.35 -84.15
N GLN A 128 -96.22 -101.96 -85.40
CA GLN A 128 -95.14 -101.01 -85.71
C GLN A 128 -95.48 -99.60 -85.25
N VAL A 129 -96.73 -99.18 -85.40
CA VAL A 129 -97.25 -97.90 -84.89
C VAL A 129 -97.17 -97.89 -83.36
N ASP A 130 -97.64 -98.93 -82.67
CA ASP A 130 -97.53 -99.06 -81.21
C ASP A 130 -96.07 -99.01 -80.76
N ARG A 131 -95.16 -99.66 -81.49
CA ARG A 131 -93.73 -99.64 -81.18
C ARG A 131 -93.11 -98.28 -81.43
N LEU A 132 -93.52 -97.59 -82.50
CA LEU A 132 -93.09 -96.23 -82.80
C LEU A 132 -93.65 -95.25 -81.78
N GLU A 133 -94.91 -95.39 -81.37
CA GLU A 133 -95.55 -94.60 -80.31
C GLU A 133 -94.81 -94.79 -79.00
N GLY A 134 -94.52 -96.03 -78.61
CA GLY A 134 -93.68 -96.32 -77.45
C GLY A 134 -92.21 -95.91 -77.59
N GLN A 135 -91.72 -95.62 -78.80
CA GLN A 135 -90.42 -94.98 -79.03
C GLN A 135 -90.53 -93.46 -78.92
N VAL A 136 -91.60 -92.86 -79.44
CA VAL A 136 -91.91 -91.43 -79.35
C VAL A 136 -92.11 -91.04 -77.89
N ASP A 137 -92.89 -91.80 -77.12
CA ASP A 137 -93.11 -91.56 -75.68
C ASP A 137 -91.79 -91.62 -74.89
N ARG A 138 -90.92 -92.58 -75.23
CA ARG A 138 -89.59 -92.69 -74.63
C ARG A 138 -88.70 -91.50 -75.00
N LEU A 139 -88.73 -91.08 -76.25
CA LEU A 139 -87.97 -89.94 -76.74
C LEU A 139 -88.49 -88.64 -76.10
N GLU A 140 -89.80 -88.48 -75.94
CA GLU A 140 -90.43 -87.36 -75.25
C GLU A 140 -90.03 -87.34 -73.77
N GLY A 141 -90.02 -88.51 -73.10
CA GLY A 141 -89.50 -88.65 -71.75
C GLY A 141 -88.02 -88.25 -71.61
N GLU A 142 -87.18 -88.65 -72.57
CA GLU A 142 -85.77 -88.24 -72.63
C GLU A 142 -85.62 -86.74 -72.89
N VAL A 143 -86.40 -86.17 -73.81
CA VAL A 143 -86.42 -84.73 -74.10
C VAL A 143 -86.82 -83.94 -72.85
N ASN A 144 -87.87 -84.35 -72.14
CA ASN A 144 -88.29 -83.72 -70.89
C ASN A 144 -87.21 -83.81 -69.80
N ARG A 145 -86.50 -84.94 -69.71
CA ARG A 145 -85.37 -85.10 -68.79
C ARG A 145 -84.19 -84.18 -69.17
N PHE A 146 -83.87 -84.08 -70.46
CA PHE A 146 -82.81 -83.18 -70.94
C PHE A 146 -83.19 -81.71 -70.75
N GLU A 147 -84.45 -81.35 -70.93
CA GLU A 147 -84.94 -79.99 -70.65
C GLU A 147 -84.79 -79.64 -69.17
N ASN A 148 -85.17 -80.55 -68.26
CA ASN A 148 -84.98 -80.36 -66.82
C ASN A 148 -83.49 -80.25 -66.44
N LEU A 149 -82.63 -81.13 -66.97
CA LEU A 149 -81.18 -81.03 -66.76
C LEU A 149 -80.60 -79.72 -67.29
N ASN A 150 -81.06 -79.24 -68.44
CA ASN A 150 -80.65 -77.95 -68.98
C ASN A 150 -81.13 -76.79 -68.10
N GLN A 151 -82.34 -76.86 -67.54
CA GLN A 151 -82.83 -75.85 -66.58
C GLN A 151 -81.98 -75.84 -65.30
N GLN A 152 -81.64 -77.01 -64.75
CA GLN A 152 -80.76 -77.13 -63.58
C GLN A 152 -79.36 -76.60 -63.89
N LEU A 153 -78.79 -76.99 -65.02
CA LEU A 153 -77.48 -76.50 -65.46
C LEU A 153 -77.50 -74.97 -65.61
N ASN A 154 -78.52 -74.42 -66.26
CA ASN A 154 -78.66 -72.97 -66.39
C ASN A 154 -78.79 -72.27 -65.03
N ALA A 155 -79.54 -72.83 -64.08
CA ALA A 155 -79.63 -72.30 -62.73
C ALA A 155 -78.26 -72.33 -62.02
N THR A 156 -77.49 -73.42 -62.13
CA THR A 156 -76.15 -73.50 -61.55
C THR A 156 -75.16 -72.52 -62.20
N VAL A 157 -75.30 -72.26 -63.51
CA VAL A 157 -74.46 -71.27 -64.21
C VAL A 157 -74.75 -69.87 -63.67
N VAL A 158 -76.03 -69.50 -63.50
CA VAL A 158 -76.41 -68.20 -62.91
C VAL A 158 -75.91 -68.06 -61.47
N GLU A 159 -75.97 -69.13 -60.66
CA GLU A 159 -75.43 -69.13 -59.30
C GLU A 159 -73.90 -68.95 -59.29
N LEU A 160 -73.18 -69.67 -60.16
CA LEU A 160 -71.73 -69.54 -60.30
C LEU A 160 -71.32 -68.15 -60.79
N GLU A 161 -72.08 -67.55 -61.71
CA GLU A 161 -71.88 -66.15 -62.14
C GLU A 161 -72.04 -65.18 -60.97
N GLY A 162 -73.07 -65.37 -60.13
CA GLY A 162 -73.28 -64.59 -58.91
C GLY A 162 -72.13 -64.70 -57.93
N ILE A 163 -71.69 -65.93 -57.63
CA ILE A 163 -70.53 -66.19 -56.75
C ILE A 163 -69.27 -65.55 -57.30
N ASN A 164 -69.05 -65.62 -58.61
CA ASN A 164 -67.87 -65.02 -59.25
C ASN A 164 -67.90 -63.49 -59.16
N GLN A 165 -69.08 -62.88 -59.30
CA GLN A 165 -69.25 -61.43 -59.10
C GLN A 165 -68.97 -61.01 -57.66
N ASP A 166 -69.45 -61.77 -56.68
CA ASP A 166 -69.20 -61.52 -55.26
C ASP A 166 -67.70 -61.70 -54.91
N LEU A 167 -67.07 -62.74 -55.47
CA LEU A 167 -65.64 -62.97 -55.30
C LEU A 167 -64.81 -61.83 -55.90
N ASN A 168 -65.18 -61.35 -57.10
CA ASN A 168 -64.53 -60.20 -57.71
C ASN A 168 -64.71 -58.91 -56.88
N THR A 169 -65.90 -58.68 -56.34
CA THR A 169 -66.18 -57.52 -55.47
C THR A 169 -65.38 -57.59 -54.18
N THR A 170 -65.27 -58.77 -53.56
CA THR A 170 -64.47 -58.96 -52.35
C THR A 170 -62.98 -58.84 -52.62
N ALA A 171 -62.48 -59.34 -53.75
CA ALA A 171 -61.09 -59.16 -54.18
C ALA A 171 -60.74 -57.68 -54.34
N ASN A 172 -61.56 -56.90 -55.06
CA ASN A 172 -61.35 -55.46 -55.23
C ASN A 172 -61.37 -54.70 -53.89
N ARG A 173 -62.23 -55.11 -52.95
CA ARG A 173 -62.27 -54.50 -51.61
C ARG A 173 -61.01 -54.79 -50.82
N LEU A 174 -60.50 -56.02 -50.90
CA LEU A 174 -59.25 -56.41 -50.23
C LEU A 174 -58.05 -55.67 -50.84
N GLU A 175 -57.99 -55.53 -52.16
CA GLU A 175 -56.97 -54.73 -52.85
C GLU A 175 -56.96 -53.28 -52.36
N ALA A 176 -58.13 -52.63 -52.31
CA ALA A 176 -58.24 -51.27 -51.78
C ALA A 176 -57.80 -51.14 -50.31
N GLN A 177 -58.04 -52.15 -49.48
CA GLN A 177 -57.55 -52.16 -48.09
C GLN A 177 -56.04 -52.36 -47.98
N VAL A 178 -55.44 -53.13 -48.90
CA VAL A 178 -53.98 -53.28 -48.99
C VAL A 178 -53.34 -51.94 -49.37
N ASP A 179 -53.89 -51.26 -50.37
CA ASP A 179 -53.41 -49.93 -50.79
C ASP A 179 -53.50 -48.91 -49.63
N GLU A 180 -54.61 -48.90 -48.89
CA GLU A 180 -54.78 -48.02 -47.72
C GLU A 180 -53.75 -48.32 -46.61
N LEU A 181 -53.49 -49.60 -46.34
CA LEU A 181 -52.49 -50.01 -45.35
C LEU A 181 -51.06 -49.66 -45.79
N GLU A 182 -50.75 -49.74 -47.09
CA GLU A 182 -49.46 -49.34 -47.64
C GLU A 182 -49.22 -47.84 -47.43
N ILE A 183 -50.23 -47.00 -47.73
CA ILE A 183 -50.17 -45.55 -47.51
C ILE A 183 -49.95 -45.23 -46.02
N ILE A 184 -50.70 -45.87 -45.12
CA ILE A 184 -50.55 -45.66 -43.67
C ILE A 184 -49.16 -46.08 -43.19
N ASN A 185 -48.64 -47.20 -43.70
CA ASN A 185 -47.31 -47.68 -43.34
C ASN A 185 -46.21 -46.72 -43.81
N ASP A 186 -46.35 -46.15 -45.01
CA ASP A 186 -45.43 -45.12 -45.51
C ASP A 186 -45.47 -43.84 -44.68
N GLU A 187 -46.67 -43.40 -44.28
CA GLU A 187 -46.83 -42.23 -43.40
C GLU A 187 -46.20 -42.46 -42.03
N LEU A 188 -46.43 -43.63 -41.42
CA LEU A 188 -45.81 -44.03 -40.15
C LEU A 188 -44.29 -44.15 -40.26
N SER A 189 -43.77 -44.64 -41.39
CA SER A 189 -42.33 -44.72 -41.66
C SER A 189 -41.71 -43.32 -41.72
N LEU A 190 -42.37 -42.39 -42.43
CA LEU A 190 -41.93 -41.00 -42.53
C LEU A 190 -41.97 -40.29 -41.16
N GLU A 191 -43.02 -40.51 -40.37
CA GLU A 191 -43.14 -39.93 -39.04
C GLU A 191 -42.07 -40.47 -38.08
N ASN A 192 -41.79 -41.77 -38.12
CA ASN A 192 -40.70 -42.38 -37.34
C ASN A 192 -39.33 -41.78 -37.71
N GLU A 193 -39.08 -41.52 -38.99
CA GLU A 193 -37.83 -40.90 -39.42
C GLU A 193 -37.72 -39.45 -38.93
N ARG A 194 -38.82 -38.68 -38.93
CA ARG A 194 -38.86 -37.35 -38.32
C ARG A 194 -38.58 -37.40 -36.82
N PHE A 195 -39.14 -38.37 -36.09
CA PHE A 195 -38.87 -38.53 -34.67
C PHE A 195 -37.42 -38.91 -34.38
N ARG A 196 -36.77 -39.70 -35.24
CA ARG A 196 -35.34 -39.98 -35.13
C ARG A 196 -34.51 -38.70 -35.28
N GLN A 197 -34.77 -37.92 -36.32
CA GLN A 197 -34.09 -36.64 -36.54
C GLN A 197 -34.25 -35.69 -35.36
N LEU A 198 -35.48 -35.52 -34.86
CA LEU A 198 -35.73 -34.67 -33.69
C LEU A 198 -35.00 -35.15 -32.42
N ASN A 199 -34.94 -36.47 -32.21
CA ASN A 199 -34.20 -37.04 -31.08
C ASN A 199 -32.69 -36.81 -31.23
N ASP A 200 -32.15 -36.91 -32.44
CA ASP A 200 -30.73 -36.64 -32.72
C ASP A 200 -30.40 -35.15 -32.48
N GLU A 201 -31.24 -34.23 -32.97
CA GLU A 201 -31.10 -32.78 -32.72
C GLU A 201 -31.21 -32.45 -31.23
N LEU A 202 -32.15 -33.07 -30.51
CA LEU A 202 -32.31 -32.87 -29.07
C LEU A 202 -31.09 -33.38 -28.30
N LYS A 203 -30.51 -34.51 -28.74
CA LYS A 203 -29.29 -35.06 -28.15
C LYS A 203 -28.10 -34.14 -28.39
N GLU A 204 -27.94 -33.62 -29.60
CA GLU A 204 -26.88 -32.64 -29.93
C GLU A 204 -26.99 -31.38 -29.07
N SER A 205 -28.20 -30.82 -28.94
CA SER A 205 -28.44 -29.65 -28.07
C SER A 205 -28.16 -29.96 -26.59
N THR A 206 -28.50 -31.17 -26.13
CA THR A 206 -28.21 -31.61 -24.75
C THR A 206 -26.70 -31.71 -24.51
N ASP A 207 -25.95 -32.26 -25.47
CA ASP A 207 -24.50 -32.38 -25.41
C ASP A 207 -23.82 -30.99 -25.44
N GLU A 208 -24.30 -30.07 -26.28
CA GLU A 208 -23.82 -28.68 -26.33
C GLU A 208 -24.05 -27.95 -25.00
N LEU A 209 -25.25 -28.07 -24.43
CA LEU A 209 -25.56 -27.46 -23.14
C LEU A 209 -24.71 -28.05 -22.00
N ALA A 210 -24.45 -29.36 -22.03
CA ALA A 210 -23.56 -29.99 -21.05
C ALA A 210 -22.12 -29.45 -21.14
N LEU A 211 -21.62 -29.18 -22.35
CA LEU A 211 -20.32 -28.55 -22.54
C LEU A 211 -20.30 -27.09 -22.04
N GLU A 212 -21.36 -26.33 -22.27
CA GLU A 212 -21.46 -24.95 -21.79
C GLU A 212 -21.52 -24.88 -20.27
N VAL A 213 -22.31 -25.76 -19.63
CA VAL A 213 -22.35 -25.90 -18.17
C VAL A 213 -20.96 -26.22 -17.62
N GLY A 214 -20.23 -27.15 -18.22
CA GLY A 214 -18.86 -27.48 -17.81
C GLY A 214 -17.91 -26.27 -17.86
N LYS A 215 -17.97 -25.45 -18.94
CA LYS A 215 -17.19 -24.21 -19.05
C LYS A 215 -17.58 -23.18 -17.99
N LEU A 216 -18.86 -23.06 -17.67
CA LEU A 216 -19.35 -22.15 -16.63
C LEU A 216 -18.86 -22.59 -15.24
N GLU A 217 -18.89 -23.88 -14.94
CA GLU A 217 -18.36 -24.44 -13.69
C GLU A 217 -16.87 -24.15 -13.54
N GLU A 218 -16.08 -24.33 -14.60
CA GLU A 218 -14.64 -23.99 -14.61
C GLU A 218 -14.41 -22.49 -14.34
N ASN A 219 -15.14 -21.62 -15.04
CA ASN A 219 -15.05 -20.17 -14.85
C ASN A 219 -15.45 -19.74 -13.42
N VAL A 220 -16.48 -20.35 -12.84
CA VAL A 220 -16.88 -20.11 -11.45
C VAL A 220 -15.78 -20.56 -10.47
N GLY A 221 -15.14 -21.69 -10.75
CA GLY A 221 -13.97 -22.17 -10.00
C GLY A 221 -12.82 -21.16 -10.01
N ASP A 222 -12.44 -20.67 -11.20
CA ASP A 222 -11.39 -19.68 -11.39
C ASP A 222 -11.70 -18.35 -10.67
N LEU A 223 -12.93 -17.84 -10.81
CA LEU A 223 -13.37 -16.63 -10.12
C LEU A 223 -13.36 -16.81 -8.60
N THR A 224 -13.72 -17.99 -8.11
CA THR A 224 -13.67 -18.31 -6.68
C THR A 224 -12.23 -18.31 -6.17
N ALA A 225 -11.30 -18.91 -6.92
CA ALA A 225 -9.87 -18.91 -6.59
C ALA A 225 -9.28 -17.50 -6.58
N ARG A 226 -9.55 -16.68 -7.60
CA ARG A 226 -9.10 -15.28 -7.67
C ARG A 226 -9.67 -14.43 -6.53
N ASN A 227 -10.93 -14.62 -6.16
CA ASN A 227 -11.52 -13.93 -5.01
C ASN A 227 -10.84 -14.33 -3.69
N ALA A 228 -10.45 -15.60 -3.53
CA ALA A 228 -9.70 -16.03 -2.35
C ALA A 228 -8.30 -15.38 -2.30
N GLU A 229 -7.63 -15.27 -3.44
CA GLU A 229 -6.35 -14.57 -3.56
C GLU A 229 -6.47 -13.07 -3.23
N LEU A 230 -7.48 -12.39 -3.77
CA LEU A 230 -7.74 -10.98 -3.46
C LEU A 230 -8.02 -10.76 -1.97
N ARG A 231 -8.81 -11.63 -1.33
CA ARG A 231 -9.05 -11.57 0.12
C ARG A 231 -7.76 -11.72 0.92
N ASN A 232 -6.88 -12.64 0.51
CA ASN A 232 -5.58 -12.80 1.16
C ASN A 232 -4.72 -11.53 1.00
N LEU A 233 -4.66 -10.97 -0.20
CA LEU A 233 -3.96 -9.71 -0.45
C LEU A 233 -4.51 -8.56 0.42
N THR A 234 -5.83 -8.46 0.58
CA THR A 234 -6.45 -7.48 1.49
C THR A 234 -5.98 -7.67 2.93
N ILE A 235 -5.92 -8.92 3.43
CA ILE A 235 -5.43 -9.21 4.79
C ILE A 235 -3.96 -8.80 4.94
N VAL A 236 -3.11 -9.10 3.95
CA VAL A 236 -1.69 -8.71 3.96
C VAL A 236 -1.53 -7.19 3.97
N LEU A 237 -2.27 -6.47 3.13
CA LEU A 237 -2.23 -5.01 3.08
C LEU A 237 -2.76 -4.37 4.38
N GLN A 238 -3.77 -4.95 5.01
CA GLN A 238 -4.24 -4.51 6.32
C GLN A 238 -3.14 -4.67 7.37
N GLY A 239 -2.47 -5.83 7.40
CA GLY A 239 -1.37 -6.07 8.33
C GLY A 239 -0.19 -5.12 8.14
N GLU A 240 0.15 -4.77 6.89
CA GLU A 240 1.20 -3.77 6.63
C GLU A 240 0.76 -2.34 7.01
N THR A 241 -0.52 -2.03 6.87
CA THR A 241 -1.10 -0.76 7.32
C THR A 241 -1.00 -0.63 8.85
N ASP A 242 -1.37 -1.69 9.57
CA ASP A 242 -1.29 -1.73 11.04
C ASP A 242 0.17 -1.59 11.49
N ARG A 243 1.11 -2.33 10.85
CA ARG A 243 2.55 -2.26 11.13
C ARG A 243 3.11 -0.85 10.92
N LEU A 244 2.70 -0.18 9.84
CA LEU A 244 3.12 1.19 9.56
C LEU A 244 2.53 2.18 10.59
N GLY A 245 1.29 1.93 11.04
CA GLY A 245 0.67 2.65 12.15
C GLY A 245 1.51 2.58 13.43
N ASP A 246 1.91 1.37 13.85
CA ASP A 246 2.76 1.17 15.02
C ASP A 246 4.11 1.90 14.90
N GLN A 247 4.70 1.92 13.70
CA GLN A 247 5.94 2.64 13.44
C GLN A 247 5.77 4.16 13.57
N VAL A 248 4.64 4.71 13.09
CA VAL A 248 4.33 6.14 13.25
C VAL A 248 4.16 6.50 14.72
N ASP A 249 3.46 5.68 15.51
CA ASP A 249 3.28 5.91 16.94
C ASP A 249 4.62 5.85 17.70
N SER A 250 5.49 4.90 17.36
CA SER A 250 6.85 4.80 17.92
C SER A 250 7.72 6.03 17.56
N LEU A 251 7.63 6.53 16.33
CA LEU A 251 8.33 7.75 15.93
C LEU A 251 7.77 8.98 16.66
N ASN A 252 6.45 9.06 16.83
CA ASN A 252 5.82 10.18 17.52
C ASN A 252 6.21 10.23 19.01
N THR A 253 6.24 9.08 19.70
CA THR A 253 6.73 9.00 21.08
C THR A 253 8.20 9.38 21.20
N THR A 254 9.05 8.96 20.26
CA THR A 254 10.46 9.37 20.20
C THR A 254 10.62 10.88 19.98
N ALA A 255 9.83 11.47 19.06
CA ALA A 255 9.85 12.90 18.79
C ALA A 255 9.41 13.71 20.02
N ALA A 256 8.38 13.26 20.74
CA ALA A 256 7.93 13.89 21.98
C ALA A 256 9.02 13.85 23.07
N SER A 257 9.72 12.72 23.21
CA SER A 257 10.84 12.60 24.15
C SER A 257 12.02 13.53 23.80
N LEU A 258 12.35 13.65 22.51
CA LEU A 258 13.38 14.58 22.04
C LEU A 258 13.00 16.04 22.26
N ALA A 259 11.72 16.40 22.07
CA ALA A 259 11.22 17.73 22.36
C ALA A 259 11.38 18.09 23.85
N GLN A 260 11.02 17.17 24.74
CA GLN A 260 11.19 17.34 26.19
C GLN A 260 12.67 17.51 26.58
N GLU A 261 13.57 16.71 25.99
CA GLU A 261 15.00 16.84 26.28
C GLU A 261 15.57 18.17 25.77
N ASN A 262 15.10 18.68 24.64
CA ASN A 262 15.46 20.01 24.15
C ASN A 262 15.00 21.11 25.10
N GLU A 263 13.78 21.03 25.65
CA GLU A 263 13.31 21.98 26.67
C GLU A 263 14.18 21.94 27.93
N ARG A 264 14.56 20.73 28.37
CA ARG A 264 15.47 20.53 29.51
C ARG A 264 16.85 21.17 29.24
N LEU A 265 17.42 20.98 28.05
CA LEU A 265 18.69 21.57 27.66
C LEU A 265 18.62 23.09 27.54
N GLN A 266 17.51 23.65 27.03
CA GLN A 266 17.29 25.10 27.00
C GLN A 266 17.25 25.69 28.41
N SER A 267 16.56 25.04 29.34
CA SER A 267 16.55 25.44 30.75
C SER A 267 17.96 25.40 31.37
N LEU A 268 18.72 24.34 31.11
CA LEU A 268 20.10 24.22 31.58
C LEU A 268 21.00 25.32 31.02
N ASN A 269 20.88 25.63 29.72
CA ASN A 269 21.62 26.72 29.09
C ASN A 269 21.25 28.09 29.68
N SER A 270 19.97 28.32 29.96
CA SER A 270 19.51 29.54 30.65
C SER A 270 20.14 29.66 32.03
N ASN A 271 20.14 28.58 32.81
CA ASN A 271 20.75 28.56 34.15
C ASN A 271 22.27 28.84 34.07
N LEU A 272 22.96 28.25 33.08
CA LEU A 272 24.38 28.49 32.86
C LEU A 272 24.64 29.96 32.50
N ALA A 273 23.82 30.56 31.64
CA ALA A 273 23.92 31.97 31.30
C ALA A 273 23.73 32.87 32.55
N THR A 274 22.79 32.53 33.44
CA THR A 274 22.63 33.23 34.73
C THR A 274 23.87 33.12 35.60
N ILE A 275 24.46 31.92 35.73
CA ILE A 275 25.68 31.70 36.52
C ILE A 275 26.84 32.51 35.94
N VAL A 276 27.02 32.49 34.62
CA VAL A 276 28.07 33.28 33.94
C VAL A 276 27.84 34.78 34.17
N GLY A 277 26.60 35.25 34.13
CA GLY A 277 26.24 36.62 34.46
C GLY A 277 26.67 37.00 35.89
N PHE A 278 26.32 36.18 36.87
CA PHE A 278 26.71 36.38 38.27
C PHE A 278 28.24 36.38 38.46
N LEU A 279 28.96 35.47 37.79
CA LEU A 279 30.42 35.43 37.85
C LEU A 279 31.04 36.69 37.23
N ASN A 280 30.49 37.19 36.13
CA ASN A 280 30.99 38.40 35.49
C ASN A 280 30.76 39.65 36.36
N GLU A 281 29.60 39.74 37.01
CA GLU A 281 29.28 40.81 37.99
C GLU A 281 30.21 40.74 39.20
N THR A 282 30.34 39.56 39.82
CA THR A 282 31.25 39.33 40.96
C THR A 282 32.70 39.67 40.59
N ASN A 283 33.15 39.29 39.40
CA ASN A 283 34.50 39.62 38.93
C ASN A 283 34.69 41.12 38.76
N GLY A 284 33.68 41.84 38.27
CA GLY A 284 33.68 43.30 38.19
C GLY A 284 33.83 43.96 39.57
N GLU A 285 33.03 43.53 40.56
CA GLU A 285 33.12 44.03 41.94
C GLU A 285 34.49 43.71 42.57
N ILE A 286 35.05 42.52 42.34
CA ILE A 286 36.40 42.16 42.82
C ILE A 286 37.45 43.09 42.20
N THR A 287 37.36 43.40 40.91
CA THR A 287 38.31 44.31 40.28
C THR A 287 38.22 45.74 40.83
N GLU A 288 37.01 46.25 41.05
CA GLU A 288 36.80 47.59 41.65
C GLU A 288 37.31 47.64 43.10
N THR A 289 37.02 46.61 43.90
CA THR A 289 37.53 46.53 45.28
C THR A 289 39.05 46.38 45.33
N LEU A 290 39.66 45.63 44.43
CA LEU A 290 41.12 45.51 44.36
C LEU A 290 41.77 46.85 43.98
N GLU A 291 41.20 47.56 43.01
CA GLU A 291 41.66 48.90 42.61
C GLU A 291 41.58 49.87 43.79
N GLY A 292 40.45 49.89 44.51
CA GLY A 292 40.28 50.71 45.71
C GLY A 292 41.25 50.37 46.84
N VAL A 293 41.56 49.09 47.08
CA VAL A 293 42.58 48.68 48.05
C VAL A 293 43.98 49.12 47.62
N THR A 294 44.31 49.00 46.33
CA THR A 294 45.62 49.45 45.82
C THR A 294 45.81 50.95 45.92
N GLU A 295 44.77 51.75 45.63
CA GLU A 295 44.79 53.20 45.77
C GLU A 295 44.95 53.61 47.24
N PHE A 296 44.17 53.02 48.14
CA PHE A 296 44.30 53.27 49.58
C PHE A 296 45.70 52.94 50.11
N LEU A 297 46.29 51.82 49.68
CA LEU A 297 47.64 51.44 50.08
C LEU A 297 48.70 52.40 49.52
N ALA A 298 48.55 52.84 48.27
CA ALA A 298 49.43 53.85 47.69
C ALA A 298 49.38 55.16 48.49
N ASP A 299 48.18 55.63 48.84
CA ASP A 299 47.98 56.83 49.67
C ASP A 299 48.57 56.69 51.07
N GLN A 300 48.40 55.53 51.72
CA GLN A 300 49.01 55.24 53.02
C GLN A 300 50.54 55.24 52.95
N ILE A 301 51.13 54.69 51.88
CA ILE A 301 52.58 54.73 51.66
C ILE A 301 53.04 56.18 51.52
N VAL A 302 52.40 56.98 50.66
CA VAL A 302 52.75 58.39 50.47
C VAL A 302 52.62 59.19 51.77
N GLY A 303 51.52 59.01 52.50
CA GLY A 303 51.29 59.67 53.80
C GLY A 303 52.34 59.31 54.84
N ASN A 304 52.70 58.02 54.96
CA ASN A 304 53.74 57.57 55.88
C ASN A 304 55.13 58.09 55.48
N ARG A 305 55.45 58.14 54.18
CA ARG A 305 56.70 58.73 53.66
C ARG A 305 56.82 60.20 54.02
N GLN A 306 55.74 60.98 53.83
CA GLN A 306 55.72 62.39 54.21
C GLN A 306 55.90 62.60 55.72
N LEU A 307 55.25 61.76 56.55
CA LEU A 307 55.41 61.83 58.00
C LEU A 307 56.85 61.50 58.45
N LEU A 308 57.48 60.49 57.85
CA LEU A 308 58.87 60.15 58.13
C LEU A 308 59.81 61.28 57.74
N LEU A 309 59.62 61.89 56.56
CA LEU A 309 60.40 63.05 56.12
C LEU A 309 60.24 64.23 57.06
N ALA A 310 59.00 64.58 57.42
CA ALA A 310 58.74 65.68 58.35
C ALA A 310 59.35 65.41 59.74
N ASN A 311 59.32 64.17 60.23
CA ASN A 311 59.98 63.82 61.48
C ASN A 311 61.51 63.91 61.38
N LEU A 312 62.08 63.50 60.25
CA LEU A 312 63.53 63.58 60.00
C LEU A 312 63.97 65.04 59.90
N GLU A 313 63.26 65.87 59.14
CA GLU A 313 63.49 67.31 59.02
C GLU A 313 63.39 68.03 60.37
N ASN A 314 62.40 67.68 61.20
CA ASN A 314 62.27 68.23 62.55
C ASN A 314 63.41 67.78 63.47
N SER A 315 63.83 66.52 63.38
CA SER A 315 64.98 65.99 64.13
C SER A 315 66.24 66.76 63.77
N PHE A 316 66.49 66.93 62.47
CA PHE A 316 67.62 67.69 61.96
C PHE A 316 67.54 69.15 62.43
N SER A 317 66.43 69.83 62.20
CA SER A 317 66.23 71.21 62.68
C SER A 317 66.46 71.36 64.19
N SER A 318 66.01 70.40 65.01
CA SER A 318 66.24 70.42 66.46
C SER A 318 67.71 70.27 66.84
N GLN A 319 68.48 69.44 66.13
CA GLN A 319 69.90 69.25 66.38
C GLN A 319 70.70 70.51 66.01
N ILE A 320 70.37 71.19 64.89
CA ILE A 320 70.99 72.49 64.53
C ILE A 320 70.70 73.53 65.61
N ASN A 321 69.50 73.56 66.17
CA ASN A 321 69.18 74.58 67.16
C ASN A 321 69.84 74.34 68.52
N ASN A 322 70.24 73.10 68.83
CA ASN A 322 70.79 72.73 70.14
C ASN A 322 72.33 72.59 70.17
N TRP A 323 73.01 72.58 69.03
CA TRP A 323 74.45 72.28 68.99
C TRP A 323 75.30 73.36 69.68
N ASP A 324 74.93 74.64 69.59
CA ASP A 324 75.68 75.76 70.21
C ASP A 324 75.79 75.56 71.74
N CYS A 325 74.70 75.14 72.38
CA CYS A 325 74.71 74.84 73.81
C CYS A 325 75.70 73.71 74.15
N ALA A 326 75.69 72.62 73.38
CA ALA A 326 76.60 71.49 73.61
C ALA A 326 78.07 71.84 73.33
N PHE A 327 78.31 72.67 72.31
CA PHE A 327 79.63 73.15 71.95
C PHE A 327 80.23 74.03 73.05
N ARG A 328 79.46 75.02 73.55
CA ARG A 328 79.89 75.89 74.65
C ARG A 328 80.18 75.12 75.94
N ASP A 329 79.38 74.10 76.25
CA ASP A 329 79.60 73.28 77.44
C ASP A 329 80.86 72.43 77.32
N THR A 330 81.15 71.88 76.14
CA THR A 330 82.34 71.05 75.90
C THR A 330 83.63 71.86 75.99
N PHE A 331 83.64 73.08 75.43
CA PHE A 331 84.83 73.93 75.37
C PHE A 331 84.84 75.06 76.40
N ARG A 332 84.04 74.96 77.47
CA ARG A 332 83.79 76.03 78.46
C ARG A 332 85.05 76.66 79.08
N GLY A 333 86.17 75.94 79.09
CA GLY A 333 87.45 76.40 79.64
C GLY A 333 88.40 77.03 78.62
N GLU A 334 88.07 76.99 77.34
CA GLU A 334 88.93 77.47 76.26
C GLU A 334 88.80 78.99 76.07
N SER A 335 89.92 79.65 75.75
CA SER A 335 89.96 81.12 75.63
C SER A 335 89.04 81.65 74.53
N PHE A 336 88.85 80.90 73.45
CA PHE A 336 87.99 81.27 72.32
C PHE A 336 86.48 81.16 72.62
N ILE A 337 86.10 80.49 73.72
CA ILE A 337 84.70 80.45 74.18
C ILE A 337 84.39 81.64 75.10
N LEU A 338 85.37 82.09 75.87
CA LEU A 338 85.24 83.24 76.77
C LEU A 338 85.28 84.58 76.01
N ASP A 339 86.00 84.62 74.87
CA ASP A 339 86.04 85.72 73.93
C ASP A 339 85.82 85.18 72.51
N GLU A 340 84.60 85.30 72.00
CA GLU A 340 84.18 84.68 70.74
C GLU A 340 84.86 85.28 69.50
N ASP A 341 85.53 86.43 69.66
CA ASP A 341 86.33 87.09 68.63
C ASP A 341 87.80 86.67 68.68
N SER A 342 88.21 85.94 69.71
CA SER A 342 89.53 85.32 69.77
C SER A 342 89.61 84.12 68.80
N PRO A 343 90.70 83.98 68.03
CA PRO A 343 90.90 82.82 67.15
C PRO A 343 90.89 81.52 67.96
N ILE A 344 90.25 80.48 67.43
CA ILE A 344 90.21 79.14 68.06
C ILE A 344 91.64 78.59 68.25
N GLY A 345 92.53 78.94 67.32
CA GLY A 345 93.94 78.54 67.33
C GLY A 345 94.14 77.19 66.66
N ILE A 346 95.24 77.07 65.90
CA ILE A 346 95.50 75.92 65.02
C ILE A 346 95.53 74.57 65.76
N ASN A 347 95.89 74.57 67.05
CA ASN A 347 95.97 73.36 67.86
C ASN A 347 94.58 72.84 68.29
N ASN A 348 93.57 73.71 68.35
CA ASN A 348 92.24 73.37 68.85
C ASN A 348 91.21 73.17 67.72
N VAL A 349 91.50 73.69 66.52
CA VAL A 349 90.60 73.58 65.34
C VAL A 349 90.27 72.13 65.00
N GLY A 350 91.24 71.21 65.09
CA GLY A 350 90.99 69.78 64.80
C GLY A 350 90.01 69.12 65.77
N GLU A 351 90.11 69.45 67.07
CA GLU A 351 89.21 68.93 68.11
C GLU A 351 87.81 69.53 68.01
N VAL A 352 87.74 70.83 67.71
CA VAL A 352 86.50 71.56 67.46
C VAL A 352 85.76 71.00 66.24
N LEU A 353 86.46 70.75 65.13
CA LEU A 353 85.86 70.16 63.94
C LEU A 353 85.44 68.71 64.15
N ALA A 354 86.20 67.93 64.91
CA ALA A 354 85.80 66.58 65.30
C ALA A 354 84.55 66.58 66.17
N HIS A 355 84.38 67.57 67.06
CA HIS A 355 83.17 67.73 67.84
C HIS A 355 81.96 68.12 66.97
N VAL A 356 82.15 69.03 66.01
CA VAL A 356 81.10 69.40 65.04
C VAL A 356 80.72 68.21 64.16
N GLU A 357 81.68 67.39 63.76
CA GLU A 357 81.43 66.15 63.02
C GLU A 357 80.56 65.17 63.84
N ASP A 358 80.98 64.84 65.06
CA ASP A 358 80.28 63.87 65.94
C ASP A 358 78.88 64.34 66.35
N ARG A 359 78.68 65.65 66.50
CA ARG A 359 77.40 66.19 67.00
C ARG A 359 76.46 66.66 65.92
N ILE A 360 76.98 67.03 64.76
CA ILE A 360 76.20 67.64 63.69
C ILE A 360 76.43 66.86 62.41
N LEU A 361 77.64 66.83 61.87
CA LEU A 361 77.79 66.34 60.49
C LEU A 361 77.40 64.86 60.32
N SER A 362 77.70 64.00 61.30
CA SER A 362 77.33 62.58 61.27
C SER A 362 75.81 62.34 61.34
N GLU A 363 75.08 63.21 62.05
CA GLU A 363 73.62 63.10 62.20
C GLU A 363 72.87 63.67 60.99
N PHE A 364 73.52 64.54 60.20
CA PHE A 364 72.92 65.24 59.06
C PHE A 364 73.36 64.69 57.70
N CYS A 365 73.96 63.50 57.70
CA CYS A 365 74.51 62.90 56.49
C CYS A 365 75.47 63.87 55.76
N ALA A 366 76.21 64.71 56.51
CA ALA A 366 77.08 65.73 55.94
C ALA A 366 78.53 65.28 56.03
N ASN A 367 79.28 65.53 54.95
CA ASN A 367 80.66 65.10 54.88
C ASN A 367 81.57 66.09 55.60
N ARG A 368 82.35 65.60 56.57
CA ARG A 368 83.34 66.41 57.31
C ARG A 368 84.28 67.18 56.37
N ILE A 369 84.77 66.54 55.32
CA ILE A 369 85.73 67.12 54.37
C ILE A 369 85.07 68.29 53.63
N ASP A 370 83.80 68.15 53.26
CA ASP A 370 83.05 69.20 52.58
C ASP A 370 82.81 70.41 53.50
N PHE A 371 82.48 70.17 54.77
CA PHE A 371 82.36 71.22 55.78
C PHE A 371 83.68 71.94 56.06
N GLU A 372 84.80 71.20 56.16
CA GLU A 372 86.13 71.78 56.34
C GLU A 372 86.51 72.68 55.15
N ASN A 373 86.24 72.22 53.93
CA ASN A 373 86.45 73.00 52.71
C ASN A 373 85.58 74.27 52.69
N TYR A 374 84.33 74.17 53.14
CA TYR A 374 83.42 75.30 53.27
C TYR A 374 83.97 76.36 54.23
N LEU A 375 84.42 75.94 55.43
CA LEU A 375 84.98 76.84 56.43
C LEU A 375 86.31 77.46 55.97
N GLU A 376 87.22 76.67 55.40
CA GLU A 376 88.49 77.14 54.86
C GLU A 376 88.26 78.19 53.76
N GLY A 377 87.34 77.92 52.82
CA GLY A 377 87.03 78.83 51.73
C GLY A 377 86.41 80.16 52.18
N ARG A 378 85.70 80.17 53.32
CA ARG A 378 84.97 81.35 53.81
C ARG A 378 85.72 82.17 54.85
N TYR A 379 86.44 81.51 55.76
CA TYR A 379 87.04 82.15 56.93
C TYR A 379 88.56 81.87 57.08
N GLY A 380 89.07 80.79 56.48
CA GLY A 380 90.43 80.30 56.69
C GLY A 380 90.60 79.66 58.07
N LEU A 381 90.99 78.37 58.10
CA LEU A 381 91.03 77.56 59.33
C LEU A 381 92.03 78.09 60.37
N SER A 382 93.13 78.71 59.96
CA SER A 382 94.17 79.19 60.88
C SER A 382 93.80 80.45 61.68
N GLY A 383 92.75 81.16 61.27
CA GLY A 383 92.34 82.43 61.87
C GLY A 383 90.87 82.48 62.33
N MET A 384 90.14 81.37 62.19
CA MET A 384 88.71 81.32 62.47
C MET A 384 88.43 81.55 63.96
N THR A 385 87.49 82.46 64.24
CA THR A 385 86.98 82.71 65.60
C THR A 385 85.79 81.81 65.92
N ALA A 386 85.43 81.67 67.20
CA ALA A 386 84.26 80.88 67.59
C ALA A 386 82.96 81.42 66.98
N ASN A 387 82.81 82.75 66.89
CA ASN A 387 81.66 83.39 66.22
C ASN A 387 81.58 83.04 64.73
N GLN A 388 82.72 83.03 64.03
CA GLN A 388 82.78 82.63 62.63
C GLN A 388 82.45 81.15 62.44
N LEU A 389 82.87 80.28 63.36
CA LEU A 389 82.47 78.88 63.37
C LEU A 389 80.95 78.73 63.61
N TYR A 390 80.35 79.45 64.56
CA TYR A 390 78.90 79.39 64.78
C TYR A 390 78.10 79.75 63.53
N GLN A 391 78.49 80.85 62.88
CA GLN A 391 77.88 81.28 61.62
C GLN A 391 78.15 80.27 60.50
N GLY A 392 79.37 79.74 60.42
CA GLY A 392 79.77 78.75 59.44
C GLY A 392 78.95 77.48 59.54
N VAL A 393 78.86 76.89 60.74
CA VAL A 393 78.00 75.73 61.01
C VAL A 393 76.56 76.05 60.67
N ALA A 394 75.99 77.13 61.21
CA ALA A 394 74.57 77.46 61.00
C ALA A 394 74.21 77.60 59.51
N ILE A 395 75.04 78.30 58.72
CA ILE A 395 74.80 78.48 57.28
C ILE A 395 74.98 77.15 56.54
N TYR A 396 76.07 76.42 56.80
CA TYR A 396 76.33 75.15 56.13
C TYR A 396 75.23 74.12 56.42
N THR A 397 74.85 73.96 57.69
CA THR A 397 73.79 73.03 58.07
C THR A 397 72.44 73.43 57.51
N ASN A 398 72.18 74.73 57.32
CA ASN A 398 70.97 75.20 56.67
C ASN A 398 70.99 74.90 55.16
N ASP A 399 72.14 75.03 54.49
CA ASP A 399 72.29 74.66 53.08
C ASP A 399 72.15 73.14 52.88
N VAL A 400 72.73 72.36 53.77
CA VAL A 400 72.55 70.90 53.86
C VAL A 400 71.08 70.53 54.08
N LEU A 401 70.41 71.19 55.04
CA LEU A 401 68.98 70.97 55.30
C LEU A 401 68.12 71.32 54.09
N ASN A 402 68.40 72.42 53.39
CA ASN A 402 67.68 72.80 52.18
C ASN A 402 67.94 71.85 51.00
N TYR A 403 69.10 71.20 50.97
CA TYR A 403 69.38 70.16 49.98
C TYR A 403 68.63 68.87 50.28
N TYR A 404 68.63 68.44 51.54
CA TYR A 404 67.96 67.21 51.98
C TYR A 404 66.43 67.35 52.06
N PHE A 405 65.92 68.54 52.37
CA PHE A 405 64.50 68.88 52.49
C PHE A 405 64.20 70.18 51.72
N PRO A 406 64.27 70.15 50.38
CA PRO A 406 64.02 71.34 49.57
C PRO A 406 62.56 71.76 49.64
N ASP A 407 62.31 73.08 49.69
CA ASP A 407 60.98 73.62 49.38
C ASP A 407 60.53 73.12 47.99
N PRO A 408 59.22 72.90 47.77
CA PRO A 408 58.70 72.47 46.47
C PRO A 408 59.23 73.33 45.31
N GLY A 409 59.90 72.68 44.35
CA GLY A 409 60.47 73.33 43.16
C GLY A 409 61.90 73.82 43.31
N ARG A 410 62.56 73.62 44.45
CA ARG A 410 64.00 73.83 44.61
C ARG A 410 64.79 72.56 44.27
N PRO A 411 66.02 72.69 43.75
CA PRO A 411 66.90 71.55 43.56
C PRO A 411 67.31 70.97 44.92
N GLY A 412 67.23 69.65 45.05
CA GLY A 412 67.53 68.90 46.27
C GLY A 412 66.98 67.48 46.16
N LEU A 413 67.01 66.74 47.27
CA LEU A 413 66.48 65.39 47.34
C LEU A 413 64.96 65.40 47.38
N THR A 414 64.37 64.57 46.53
CA THR A 414 62.93 64.36 46.50
C THR A 414 62.53 63.33 47.56
N PRO A 415 61.24 63.28 47.93
CA PRO A 415 60.72 62.23 48.79
C PRO A 415 61.00 60.80 48.29
N ASP A 416 61.10 60.60 46.98
CA ASP A 416 61.40 59.29 46.38
C ASP A 416 62.87 58.91 46.55
N ASP A 417 63.80 59.88 46.46
CA ASP A 417 65.22 59.63 46.70
C ASP A 417 65.47 59.18 48.15
N TRP A 418 64.77 59.79 49.11
CA TRP A 418 64.79 59.35 50.51
C TRP A 418 64.19 57.96 50.72
N ALA A 419 63.12 57.63 50.00
CA ALA A 419 62.50 56.32 50.06
C ALA A 419 63.40 55.23 49.45
N GLU A 420 64.09 55.52 48.35
CA GLU A 420 65.08 54.63 47.72
C GLU A 420 66.31 54.43 48.62
N ALA A 421 66.75 55.49 49.30
CA ALA A 421 67.80 55.43 50.31
C ALA A 421 67.38 54.71 51.62
N GLY A 422 66.11 54.34 51.77
CA GLY A 422 65.60 53.70 52.97
C GLY A 422 65.62 54.60 54.21
N TYR A 423 65.60 55.92 54.03
CA TYR A 423 65.73 56.92 55.09
C TYR A 423 67.04 56.82 55.88
N ASP A 424 68.10 56.31 55.25
CA ASP A 424 69.42 56.11 55.83
C ASP A 424 70.44 57.04 55.15
N CYS A 425 71.18 57.78 55.96
CA CYS A 425 72.25 58.67 55.54
C CYS A 425 73.30 58.00 54.64
N VAL A 426 73.56 56.70 54.83
CA VAL A 426 74.58 55.98 54.06
C VAL A 426 74.20 55.83 52.58
N ASN A 427 72.90 55.90 52.28
CA ASN A 427 72.38 55.62 50.95
C ASN A 427 71.87 56.89 50.23
N VAL A 428 71.87 58.05 50.88
CA VAL A 428 71.56 59.32 50.22
C VAL A 428 72.81 59.90 49.57
N PRO A 429 72.69 60.57 48.42
CA PRO A 429 73.79 61.31 47.83
C PRO A 429 74.35 62.35 48.80
N ASP A 430 75.68 62.34 48.97
CA ASP A 430 76.38 63.32 49.81
C ASP A 430 76.11 64.75 49.32
N PHE A 431 75.75 65.64 50.25
CA PHE A 431 75.80 67.07 49.99
C PHE A 431 77.25 67.49 49.71
N SER A 432 77.47 68.18 48.59
CA SER A 432 78.76 68.80 48.28
C SER A 432 78.62 70.29 48.03
N PHE A 433 79.27 71.06 48.89
CA PHE A 433 79.36 72.50 48.79
C PHE A 433 80.06 72.92 47.48
N GLY A 434 79.32 73.62 46.62
CA GLY A 434 79.81 74.10 45.31
C GLY A 434 79.31 73.29 44.10
N SER A 435 78.59 72.19 44.33
CA SER A 435 77.91 71.44 43.26
C SER A 435 76.48 71.93 42.98
N SER A 436 75.98 72.88 43.77
CA SER A 436 74.70 73.57 43.59
C SER A 436 74.87 74.90 42.85
N VAL A 437 75.00 74.81 41.52
CA VAL A 437 74.67 75.88 40.56
C VAL A 437 73.83 75.30 39.44
#